data_AF-A0A3A5KSD7-F1
#
_entry.id   AF-A0A3A5KSD7-F1
#
_cell.length_a   1.000
_cell.length_b   1.000
_cell.length_c   1.000
_cell.angle_alpha   90.00
_cell.angle_beta   90.00
_cell.angle_gamma   90.00
#
_symmetry.space_group_name_H-M   'P 1'
#
loop_
_entity.id
_entity.type
_entity.pdbx_description
1 polymer ?
#
loop_
_entity_poly.entity_id
_entity_poly.type
_entity_poly.pdbx_seq_one_letter_code
_entity_poly.pdbx_strand_id
1 'polypeptide(L)' 'MTGHPETEDHTTEPSTIERGERFLAETPRSQRGPAIPALRAMGLSPAEACEAVRRHNMAMARAG' A
#
# COMPACT_ATOMS: atom_id res chain seq x y z
N MET A 1 39.20 -6.37 18.63
CA MET A 1 38.54 -7.45 17.86
C MET A 1 37.53 -8.06 18.82
N THR A 2 36.23 -7.93 18.68
CA THR A 2 35.30 -7.91 17.52
C THR A 2 34.07 -7.09 17.97
N GLY A 3 33.50 -6.13 17.23
CA GLY A 3 33.21 -6.13 15.81
C GLY A 3 31.87 -6.82 15.56
N HIS A 4 30.75 -6.11 15.77
CA HIS A 4 29.62 -5.96 14.83
C HIS A 4 28.39 -5.32 15.52
N PRO A 5 27.99 -4.09 15.15
CA PRO A 5 26.61 -3.66 15.35
C PRO A 5 25.73 -4.43 14.34
N GLU A 6 24.75 -5.17 14.82
CA GLU A 6 23.68 -5.70 13.98
C GLU A 6 22.78 -4.52 13.61
N THR A 7 23.15 -3.78 12.57
CA THR A 7 22.20 -2.90 11.88
C THR A 7 21.24 -3.84 11.18
N GLU A 8 20.08 -4.08 11.77
CA GLU A 8 18.94 -4.65 11.06
C GLU A 8 18.76 -3.82 9.79
N ASP A 9 19.05 -4.44 8.63
CA ASP A 9 18.76 -3.88 7.33
C ASP A 9 17.25 -3.60 7.30
N HIS A 10 16.86 -2.35 7.58
CA HIS A 10 15.54 -1.81 7.33
C HIS A 10 15.35 -1.75 5.81
N THR A 11 15.24 -2.93 5.20
CA THR A 11 14.86 -3.11 3.82
C THR A 11 13.57 -2.31 3.66
N THR A 12 13.65 -1.28 2.83
CA THR A 12 12.67 -0.21 2.68
C THR A 12 11.45 -0.72 1.92
N GLU A 13 10.95 -1.89 2.29
CA GLU A 13 9.76 -2.47 1.69
C GLU A 13 8.56 -1.66 2.19
N PRO A 14 7.80 -1.05 1.28
CA PRO A 14 6.61 -0.30 1.66
C PRO A 14 5.63 -1.25 2.32
N SER A 15 4.92 -0.74 3.33
CA SER A 15 3.89 -1.52 4.01
C SER A 15 2.85 -2.05 3.00
N THR A 16 2.21 -3.19 3.30
CA THR A 16 1.18 -3.78 2.40
C THR A 16 0.09 -2.77 2.04
N ILE A 17 -0.23 -1.86 2.97
CA ILE A 17 -1.18 -0.76 2.80
C ILE A 17 -0.64 0.29 1.80
N GLU A 18 0.62 0.71 1.92
CA GLU A 18 1.25 1.65 0.98
C GLU A 18 1.34 1.07 -0.43
N ARG A 19 1.64 -0.23 -0.55
CA ARG A 19 1.58 -0.93 -1.83
C ARG A 19 0.18 -0.86 -2.44
N GLY A 20 -0.86 -1.03 -1.61
CA GLY A 20 -2.25 -0.89 -2.03
C GLY A 20 -2.60 0.53 -2.47
N GLU A 21 -2.17 1.55 -1.71
CA GLU A 21 -2.37 2.95 -2.04
C GLU A 21 -1.73 3.33 -3.38
N ARG A 22 -0.47 2.92 -3.58
CA ARG A 22 0.25 3.13 -4.84
C ARG A 22 -0.46 2.46 -6.02
N PHE A 23 -0.91 1.22 -5.85
CA PHE A 23 -1.70 0.54 -6.89
C PHE A 23 -2.97 1.31 -7.26
N LEU A 24 -3.70 1.86 -6.28
CA LEU A 24 -4.90 2.66 -6.53
C LEU A 24 -4.59 3.98 -7.27
N ALA A 25 -3.44 4.58 -7.00
CA ALA A 25 -2.98 5.82 -7.65
C ALA A 25 -2.50 5.57 -9.09
N GLU A 26 -1.79 4.47 -9.32
CA GLU A 26 -1.18 4.15 -10.62
C GLU A 26 -2.15 3.43 -11.56
N THR A 27 -3.15 2.73 -11.04
CA THR A 27 -4.08 1.92 -11.83
C THR A 27 -5.48 2.54 -11.88
N PRO A 28 -5.89 3.10 -13.04
CA PRO A 28 -7.21 3.70 -13.20
C PRO A 28 -8.33 2.68 -12.96
N ARG A 29 -9.48 3.16 -12.44
CA ARG A 29 -10.64 2.31 -12.14
C ARG A 29 -11.10 1.46 -13.32
N SER A 30 -11.01 1.97 -14.55
CA SER A 30 -11.36 1.23 -15.77
C SER A 30 -10.51 -0.03 -15.99
N GLN A 31 -9.30 -0.08 -15.46
CA GLN A 31 -8.37 -1.19 -15.61
C GLN A 31 -8.40 -2.14 -14.39
N ARG A 32 -8.43 -1.59 -13.16
CA ARG A 32 -8.45 -2.43 -11.93
C ARG A 32 -9.83 -2.94 -11.52
N GLY A 33 -10.90 -2.33 -12.01
CA GLY A 33 -12.26 -2.59 -11.52
C GLY A 33 -12.47 -2.13 -10.06
N PRO A 34 -13.33 -2.83 -9.29
CA PRO A 34 -13.62 -2.49 -7.90
C PRO A 34 -12.37 -2.56 -7.00
N ALA A 35 -12.15 -1.54 -6.16
CA ALA A 35 -10.93 -1.38 -5.37
C ALA A 35 -10.66 -2.55 -4.40
N ILE A 36 -11.64 -2.89 -3.57
CA ILE A 36 -11.45 -3.89 -2.51
C ILE A 36 -11.14 -5.29 -3.07
N PRO A 37 -11.89 -5.83 -4.05
CA PRO A 37 -11.53 -7.10 -4.69
C PRO A 37 -10.13 -7.09 -5.32
N ALA A 38 -9.75 -6.01 -6.02
CA ALA A 38 -8.43 -5.90 -6.65
C ALA A 38 -7.30 -5.94 -5.62
N LEU A 39 -7.44 -5.19 -4.52
CA LEU A 39 -6.46 -5.18 -3.42
C LEU A 39 -6.39 -6.54 -2.70
N ARG A 40 -7.53 -7.21 -2.51
CA ARG A 40 -7.55 -8.56 -1.94
C ARG A 40 -6.86 -9.59 -2.83
N ALA A 41 -6.97 -9.46 -4.16
CA ALA A 41 -6.25 -10.30 -5.10
C ALA A 41 -4.72 -10.09 -5.04
N MET A 42 -4.27 -8.93 -4.56
CA MET A 42 -2.85 -8.64 -4.30
C MET A 42 -2.35 -9.16 -2.95
N GLY A 43 -3.21 -9.80 -2.14
CA GLY A 43 -2.84 -10.37 -0.84
C GLY A 43 -3.17 -9.49 0.36
N LEU A 44 -3.86 -8.34 0.19
CA LEU A 44 -4.31 -7.54 1.34
C LEU A 44 -5.47 -8.23 2.06
N SER A 45 -5.45 -8.20 3.39
CA SER A 45 -6.63 -8.52 4.19
C SER A 45 -7.77 -7.52 3.93
N PRO A 46 -9.03 -7.84 4.28
CA PRO A 46 -10.14 -6.90 4.14
C PRO A 46 -9.91 -5.57 4.86
N ALA A 47 -9.30 -5.60 6.05
CA ALA A 47 -9.01 -4.39 6.84
C ALA A 47 -7.94 -3.52 6.16
N GLU A 48 -6.85 -4.13 5.69
CA GLU A 48 -5.79 -3.42 4.96
C GLU A 48 -6.30 -2.83 3.64
N ALA A 49 -7.15 -3.56 2.92
CA ALA A 49 -7.74 -3.08 1.67
C ALA A 49 -8.63 -1.85 1.92
N CYS A 50 -9.48 -1.88 2.95
CA CYS A 50 -10.28 -0.73 3.35
C CYS A 50 -9.41 0.47 3.76
N GLU A 51 -8.35 0.23 4.52
CA GLU A 51 -7.43 1.27 4.97
C GLU A 51 -6.66 1.90 3.79
N ALA A 52 -6.19 1.10 2.84
CA ALA A 52 -5.54 1.60 1.62
C ALA A 52 -6.48 2.48 0.79
N VAL A 53 -7.74 2.08 0.63
CA VAL A 53 -8.77 2.91 -0.05
C VAL A 53 -9.02 4.21 0.71
N ARG A 54 -9.13 4.15 2.04
CA ARG A 54 -9.33 5.33 2.87
C ARG A 54 -8.18 6.33 2.72
N ARG A 55 -6.93 5.87 2.80
CA ARG A 55 -5.73 6.70 2.64
C ARG A 55 -5.65 7.34 1.26
N HIS A 56 -5.82 6.54 0.22
CA HIS A 56 -5.85 7.02 -1.17
C HIS A 56 -6.89 8.12 -1.39
N ASN A 57 -8.13 7.91 -0.91
CA ASN A 57 -9.19 8.91 -1.06
C ASN A 57 -8.89 10.19 -0.27
N MET A 58 -8.30 10.09 0.92
CA MET A 58 -7.89 11.26 1.71
C MET A 58 -6.74 12.02 1.04
N ALA A 59 -5.81 11.32 0.40
CA ALA A 59 -4.74 11.95 -0.39
C ALA A 59 -5.32 12.72 -1.58
N MET A 60 -6.24 12.12 -2.33
CA MET A 60 -6.95 12.76 -3.44
C MET A 60 -7.74 14.00 -2.99
N ALA A 61 -8.45 13.90 -1.86
CA ALA A 61 -9.24 15.02 -1.32
C ALA A 61 -8.39 16.20 -0.86
N ARG A 62 -7.12 15.98 -0.48
CA ARG A 62 -6.17 17.05 -0.10
C ARG A 62 -5.48 17.71 -1.30
N ALA A 63 -5.49 17.05 -2.45
CA ALA A 63 -4.84 17.53 -3.66
C ALA A 63 -5.75 18.41 -4.55
N GLY A 64 -7.06 18.40 -4.29
CA GLY A 64 -8.05 19.27 -4.91
C GLY A 64 -8.37 20.49 -4.06
#